data_AF-A0A314LBQ9-F1
#
_entry.id   AF-A0A314LBQ9-F1
#
_cell.length_a   1.000
_cell.length_b   1.000
_cell.length_c   1.000
_cell.angle_alpha   90.00
_cell.angle_beta   90.00
_cell.angle_gamma   90.00
#
_symmetry.space_group_name_H-M   'P 1'
#
loop_
_entity.id
_entity.type
_entity.pdbx_description
1 polymer ?
#
loop_
_entity_poly.entity_id
_entity_poly.type
_entity_poly.pdbx_seq_one_letter_code
_entity_poly.pdbx_strand_id
1 'polypeptide(L)'
;MNTHLGIEQSRRDDLESLGYVLMYLLRGSLPWQGFKASTKEQKYEKIREKKVSTSIEDFCRGYPTKFALYFQYCCSLQFEDEPDYAYLKRIFRDLFIREGFRFDYVFDWVLRSQQAQIATHFQPQQILFEGVVLGYS
;
A
#
# COMPACT_ATOMS: atom_id res chain seq x y z
N MET A 1 6.65 -16.23 -5.96
CA MET A 1 6.98 -17.25 -4.92
C MET A 1 8.29 -18.02 -5.21
N ASN A 2 9.04 -17.62 -6.24
CA ASN A 2 9.88 -18.51 -7.04
C ASN A 2 11.40 -18.37 -6.82
N THR A 3 11.85 -17.23 -6.30
CA THR A 3 13.28 -16.89 -6.15
C THR A 3 14.06 -17.81 -5.21
N HIS A 4 13.40 -18.39 -4.21
CA HIS A 4 14.04 -19.28 -3.23
C HIS A 4 14.06 -20.75 -3.67
N LEU A 5 13.40 -21.09 -4.79
CA LEU A 5 13.33 -22.43 -5.36
C LEU A 5 14.13 -22.57 -6.68
N GLY A 6 14.84 -21.52 -7.10
CA GLY A 6 15.53 -21.49 -8.39
C GLY A 6 14.58 -21.46 -9.61
N ILE A 7 13.29 -21.21 -9.39
CA ILE A 7 12.31 -21.03 -10.46
C ILE A 7 12.48 -19.62 -11.00
N GLU A 8 12.71 -19.50 -12.31
CA GLU A 8 12.88 -18.23 -12.99
C GLU A 8 11.67 -17.31 -12.72
N GLN A 9 11.92 -16.03 -12.49
CA GLN A 9 10.83 -15.07 -12.31
C GLN A 9 10.22 -14.74 -13.67
N SER A 10 8.90 -14.63 -13.69
CA SER A 10 8.12 -14.37 -14.90
C SER A 10 7.27 -13.11 -14.74
N ARG A 11 6.64 -12.66 -15.83
CA ARG A 11 5.76 -11.47 -15.84
C ARG A 11 4.66 -11.51 -14.77
N ARG A 12 4.15 -12.70 -14.43
CA ARG A 12 3.14 -12.88 -13.37
C ARG A 12 3.70 -12.61 -11.96
N ASP A 13 4.98 -12.88 -11.72
CA ASP A 13 5.60 -12.65 -10.41
C ASP A 13 5.68 -11.14 -10.09
N ASP A 14 5.94 -10.32 -11.11
CA ASP A 14 5.92 -8.85 -11.00
C ASP A 14 4.52 -8.32 -10.70
N LEU A 15 3.50 -8.85 -11.39
CA LEU A 15 2.10 -8.46 -11.15
C LEU A 15 1.59 -8.90 -9.77
N GLU A 16 1.90 -10.13 -9.35
CA GLU A 16 1.59 -10.60 -8.00
C GLU A 16 2.25 -9.69 -6.94
N SER A 17 3.51 -9.30 -7.17
CA SER A 17 4.26 -8.39 -6.31
C SER A 17 3.66 -6.99 -6.25
N LEU A 18 3.20 -6.45 -7.39
CA LEU A 18 2.48 -5.19 -7.46
C LEU A 18 1.17 -5.25 -6.65
N GLY A 19 0.42 -6.35 -6.76
CA GLY A 19 -0.77 -6.58 -5.94
C GLY A 19 -0.47 -6.50 -4.44
N TYR A 20 0.63 -7.12 -3.99
CA TYR A 20 1.04 -7.03 -2.59
C TYR A 20 1.40 -5.60 -2.16
N VAL A 21 2.04 -4.81 -3.03
CA VAL A 21 2.33 -3.40 -2.76
C VAL A 21 1.04 -2.60 -2.62
N LEU A 22 0.07 -2.79 -3.52
CA LEU A 22 -1.22 -2.10 -3.46
C LEU A 22 -1.98 -2.44 -2.17
N MET A 23 -2.01 -3.72 -1.79
CA MET A 23 -2.63 -4.13 -0.52
C MET A 23 -1.87 -3.59 0.68
N TYR A 24 -0.55 -3.50 0.64
CA TYR A 24 0.23 -2.88 1.71
C TYR A 24 -0.12 -1.40 1.87
N LEU A 25 -0.21 -0.64 0.78
CA LEU A 25 -0.61 0.77 0.83
C LEU A 25 -2.01 0.95 1.41
N LEU A 26 -2.94 0.07 1.06
CA LEU A 26 -4.33 0.12 1.51
C LEU A 26 -4.54 -0.36 2.96
N ARG A 27 -3.76 -1.37 3.40
CA ARG A 27 -3.86 -2.00 4.73
C ARG A 27 -2.91 -1.40 5.76
N GLY A 28 -1.85 -0.73 5.33
CA GLY A 28 -0.69 -0.32 6.14
C GLY A 28 0.26 -1.46 6.53
N SER A 29 -0.16 -2.72 6.40
CA SER A 29 0.68 -3.90 6.68
C SER A 29 0.21 -5.15 5.94
N LEU A 30 1.11 -6.13 5.80
CA LEU A 30 0.87 -7.45 5.24
C LEU A 30 0.94 -8.53 6.33
N PRO A 31 0.12 -9.59 6.26
CA PRO A 31 0.06 -10.65 7.29
C PRO A 31 1.37 -11.41 7.52
N TRP A 32 2.32 -11.32 6.58
CA TRP A 32 3.62 -11.96 6.64
C TRP A 32 4.77 -11.01 7.04
N GLN A 33 4.47 -9.83 7.58
CA GLN A 33 5.48 -8.93 8.15
C GLN A 33 5.78 -9.26 9.63
N GLY A 34 6.94 -8.79 10.13
CA GLY A 34 7.25 -8.83 11.56
C GLY A 34 7.78 -10.17 12.11
N PHE A 35 8.00 -11.19 11.29
CA PHE A 35 8.57 -12.45 11.76
C PHE A 35 10.01 -12.30 12.27
N LYS A 36 10.24 -12.83 13.47
CA LYS A 36 11.58 -13.02 14.05
C LYS A 36 12.12 -14.38 13.62
N ALA A 37 13.38 -14.42 13.19
CA ALA A 37 14.11 -15.63 12.83
C ALA A 37 15.60 -15.41 13.07
N SER A 38 16.33 -16.49 13.35
CA SER A 38 17.76 -16.45 13.65
C SER A 38 18.60 -16.28 12.39
N THR A 39 18.12 -16.78 11.24
CA THR A 39 18.77 -16.61 9.93
C THR A 39 17.81 -16.02 8.90
N LYS A 40 18.38 -15.51 7.80
CA LYS A 40 17.64 -14.92 6.68
C LYS A 40 16.79 -15.97 5.98
N GLU A 41 17.31 -17.18 5.83
CA GLU A 41 16.68 -18.33 5.19
C GLU A 41 15.43 -18.75 5.98
N GLN A 42 15.56 -18.88 7.31
CA GLN A 42 14.43 -19.17 8.19
C GLN A 42 13.36 -18.08 8.13
N LYS A 43 13.75 -16.81 7.99
CA LYS A 43 12.81 -15.70 7.83
C LYS A 43 12.02 -15.83 6.53
N TYR A 44 12.69 -16.13 5.43
CA TYR A 44 12.03 -16.31 4.13
C TYR A 44 11.10 -17.51 4.11
N GLU A 45 11.47 -18.63 4.74
CA GLU A 45 10.60 -19.79 4.82
C GLU A 45 9.31 -19.46 5.58
N LYS A 46 9.40 -18.81 6.75
CA LYS A 46 8.21 -18.36 7.49
C LYS A 46 7.31 -17.42 6.68
N ILE A 47 7.91 -16.49 5.94
CA ILE A 47 7.16 -15.59 5.05
C ILE A 47 6.44 -16.39 3.96
N ARG A 48 7.14 -17.35 3.34
CA ARG A 48 6.60 -18.22 2.29
C ARG A 48 5.45 -19.08 2.80
N GLU A 49 5.64 -19.77 3.92
CA GLU A 49 4.60 -20.56 4.59
C GLU A 49 3.38 -19.70 4.91
N LYS A 50 3.60 -18.47 5.42
CA LYS A 50 2.49 -17.56 5.72
C LYS A 50 1.75 -17.10 4.47
N LYS A 51 2.45 -16.82 3.37
CA LYS A 51 1.84 -16.47 2.08
C LYS A 51 0.98 -17.62 1.55
N VAL A 52 1.51 -18.85 1.54
CA VAL A 52 0.80 -20.04 1.03
C VAL A 52 -0.42 -20.39 1.89
N SER A 53 -0.32 -20.24 3.21
CA SER A 53 -1.42 -20.54 4.13
C SER A 53 -2.51 -19.46 4.19
N THR A 54 -2.30 -18.29 3.57
CA THR A 54 -3.29 -17.21 3.54
C THR A 54 -4.04 -17.26 2.20
N SER A 55 -5.33 -17.58 2.21
CA SER A 55 -6.16 -17.56 1.00
C SER A 55 -6.29 -16.13 0.44
N ILE A 56 -6.55 -16.01 -0.87
CA ILE A 56 -6.77 -14.68 -1.50
C ILE A 56 -7.99 -14.00 -0.88
N GLU A 57 -9.04 -14.76 -0.58
CA GLU A 57 -10.28 -14.32 0.03
C GLU A 57 -10.03 -13.76 1.43
N ASP A 58 -9.24 -14.46 2.25
CA ASP A 58 -8.86 -13.98 3.59
C ASP A 58 -7.96 -12.76 3.52
N PHE A 59 -7.00 -12.77 2.60
CA PHE A 59 -6.06 -11.67 2.42
C PHE A 59 -6.75 -10.35 2.00
N CYS A 60 -7.77 -10.46 1.15
CA CYS A 60 -8.54 -9.32 0.63
C CYS A 60 -9.80 -9.01 1.45
N ARG A 61 -10.07 -9.76 2.53
CA ARG A 61 -11.26 -9.58 3.36
C ARG A 61 -11.36 -8.15 3.90
N GLY A 62 -12.54 -7.55 3.75
CA GLY A 62 -12.82 -6.17 4.18
C GLY A 62 -12.40 -5.08 3.17
N TYR A 63 -11.85 -5.46 2.02
CA TYR A 63 -11.46 -4.55 0.94
C TYR A 63 -12.30 -4.81 -0.32
N PRO A 64 -12.32 -3.88 -1.29
CA PRO A 64 -13.08 -4.07 -2.53
C PRO A 64 -12.73 -5.38 -3.24
N THR A 65 -13.74 -6.13 -3.67
CA THR A 65 -13.58 -7.46 -4.29
C THR A 65 -12.70 -7.47 -5.55
N LYS A 66 -12.51 -6.31 -6.17
CA LYS A 66 -11.58 -6.12 -7.30
C LYS A 66 -10.13 -6.49 -6.96
N PHE A 67 -9.69 -6.36 -5.71
CA PHE A 67 -8.36 -6.82 -5.28
C PHE A 67 -8.24 -8.34 -5.32
N ALA A 68 -9.25 -9.07 -4.82
CA ALA A 68 -9.27 -10.53 -4.91
C ALA A 68 -9.26 -10.98 -6.38
N LEU A 69 -10.07 -10.33 -7.23
CA LEU A 69 -10.11 -10.61 -8.67
C LEU A 69 -8.75 -10.38 -9.35
N TYR A 70 -8.02 -9.33 -8.97
CA TYR A 70 -6.66 -9.07 -9.45
C TYR A 70 -5.70 -10.22 -9.12
N PHE A 71 -5.69 -10.70 -7.87
CA PHE A 71 -4.83 -11.82 -7.46
C PHE A 71 -5.22 -13.13 -8.13
N GLN A 72 -6.52 -13.42 -8.22
CA GLN A 72 -7.03 -14.60 -8.92
C GLN A 72 -6.58 -14.60 -10.39
N TYR A 73 -6.63 -13.44 -11.06
CA TYR A 73 -6.09 -13.29 -12.41
C TYR A 73 -4.58 -13.59 -12.46
N CYS A 74 -3.79 -12.97 -11.58
CA CYS A 74 -2.34 -13.19 -11.55
C CYS A 74 -1.96 -14.65 -11.30
N CYS A 75 -2.68 -15.34 -10.41
CA CYS A 75 -2.47 -16.76 -10.10
C CYS A 75 -2.88 -17.70 -11.26
N SER A 76 -3.75 -17.24 -12.16
CA SER A 76 -4.18 -18.05 -13.32
C SER A 76 -3.17 -18.04 -14.49
N LEU A 77 -2.26 -17.07 -14.51
CA LEU A 77 -1.24 -16.92 -15.56
C LEU A 77 -0.20 -18.06 -15.50
N GLN A 78 0.07 -18.63 -16.66
CA GLN A 78 1.20 -19.53 -16.88
C GLN A 78 2.52 -18.75 -16.96
N PHE A 79 3.64 -19.46 -16.96
CA PHE A 79 4.97 -18.86 -16.94
C PHE A 79 5.26 -17.96 -18.16
N GLU A 80 4.89 -18.42 -19.35
CA GLU A 80 5.14 -17.72 -20.62
C GLU A 80 3.98 -16.80 -21.03
N ASP A 81 2.88 -16.77 -20.28
CA ASP A 81 1.71 -15.98 -20.64
C ASP A 81 2.04 -14.49 -20.69
N GLU A 82 1.45 -13.81 -21.68
CA GLU A 82 1.42 -12.35 -21.72
C GLU A 82 0.21 -11.85 -20.94
N PRO A 83 0.40 -11.08 -19.85
CA PRO A 83 -0.72 -10.57 -19.07
C PRO A 83 -1.56 -9.56 -19.86
N ASP A 84 -2.87 -9.62 -19.72
CA ASP A 84 -3.81 -8.59 -20.16
C ASP A 84 -3.76 -7.39 -19.20
N TYR A 85 -2.77 -6.53 -19.40
CA TYR A 85 -2.59 -5.31 -18.63
C TYR A 85 -3.79 -4.36 -18.76
N ALA A 86 -4.53 -4.39 -19.88
CA ALA A 86 -5.70 -3.55 -20.09
C ALA A 86 -6.85 -4.00 -19.19
N TYR A 87 -7.07 -5.30 -19.05
CA TYR A 87 -8.03 -5.88 -18.11
C TYR A 87 -7.71 -5.52 -16.66
N LEU A 88 -6.45 -5.69 -16.24
CA LEU A 88 -6.02 -5.36 -14.87
C LEU A 88 -6.25 -3.88 -14.53
N LYS A 89 -5.91 -2.97 -15.46
CA LYS A 89 -6.19 -1.53 -15.31
C LYS A 89 -7.70 -1.25 -15.26
N ARG A 90 -8.49 -1.91 -16.11
CA ARG A 90 -9.95 -1.73 -16.18
C ARG A 90 -10.62 -2.12 -14.87
N ILE A 91 -10.20 -3.22 -14.23
CA ILE A 91 -10.74 -3.66 -12.94
C ILE A 91 -10.73 -2.53 -11.90
N PHE A 92 -9.59 -1.86 -11.73
CA PHE A 92 -9.46 -0.78 -10.76
C PHE A 92 -10.10 0.52 -11.23
N ARG A 93 -10.04 0.84 -12.53
CA ARG A 93 -10.72 2.01 -13.09
C ARG A 93 -12.23 1.94 -12.87
N ASP A 94 -12.85 0.79 -13.11
CA ASP A 94 -14.28 0.62 -12.95
C ASP A 94 -14.69 0.73 -11.46
N LEU A 95 -13.85 0.24 -10.54
CA LEU A 95 -14.03 0.48 -9.11
C LEU A 95 -13.92 1.98 -8.77
N PHE A 96 -12.89 2.65 -9.28
CA PHE A 96 -12.65 4.07 -9.04
C PHE A 96 -13.85 4.93 -9.46
N ILE A 97 -14.41 4.66 -10.64
CA ILE A 97 -15.62 5.33 -11.15
C ILE A 97 -16.83 5.01 -10.27
N ARG A 98 -17.01 3.74 -9.89
CA ARG A 98 -18.15 3.30 -9.04
C ARG A 98 -18.14 3.98 -7.67
N GLU A 99 -16.98 4.16 -7.07
CA GLU A 99 -16.82 4.87 -5.80
C GLU A 99 -16.98 6.40 -5.94
N GLY A 100 -17.18 6.90 -7.16
CA GLY A 100 -17.43 8.32 -7.43
C GLY A 100 -16.18 9.20 -7.39
N PHE A 101 -14.98 8.60 -7.42
CA PHE A 101 -13.74 9.37 -7.44
C PHE A 101 -13.54 10.08 -8.78
N ARG A 102 -12.85 11.23 -8.72
CA ARG A 102 -12.48 12.03 -9.88
C ARG A 102 -11.02 11.84 -10.20
N PHE A 103 -10.69 11.78 -11.48
CA PHE A 103 -9.32 11.64 -11.92
C PHE A 103 -8.66 13.03 -12.01
N ASP A 104 -8.40 13.63 -10.85
CA ASP A 104 -7.89 15.00 -10.69
C ASP A 104 -6.42 15.06 -10.24
N TYR A 105 -5.77 13.89 -10.11
CA TYR A 105 -4.39 13.74 -9.63
C TYR A 105 -4.15 14.27 -8.20
N VAL A 106 -5.21 14.41 -7.39
CA VAL A 106 -5.10 14.80 -5.98
C VAL A 106 -4.92 13.55 -5.13
N PHE A 107 -3.71 13.37 -4.61
CA PHE A 107 -3.37 12.27 -3.70
C PHE A 107 -3.32 12.72 -2.24
N ASP A 108 -3.34 11.78 -1.29
CA ASP A 108 -3.33 12.05 0.15
C ASP A 108 -2.25 13.03 0.61
N TRP A 109 -1.05 12.97 0.02
CA TRP A 109 0.05 13.86 0.41
C TRP A 109 -0.20 15.32 -0.01
N VAL A 110 -0.94 15.56 -1.10
CA VAL A 110 -1.29 16.91 -1.56
C VAL A 110 -2.19 17.60 -0.52
N LEU A 111 -3.19 16.89 -0.01
CA LEU A 111 -4.12 17.40 1.00
C LEU A 111 -3.42 17.64 2.34
N ARG A 112 -2.55 16.71 2.76
CA ARG A 112 -1.76 16.86 4.00
C ARG A 112 -0.83 18.07 3.94
N SER A 113 -0.19 18.31 2.79
CA SER A 113 0.65 19.50 2.61
C SER A 113 -0.16 20.79 2.72
N GLN A 114 -1.35 20.86 2.11
CA GLN A 114 -2.22 22.05 2.22
C GLN A 114 -2.70 22.28 3.66
N GLN A 115 -3.13 21.23 4.36
CA GLN A 115 -3.53 21.32 5.77
C GLN A 115 -2.38 21.78 6.66
N ALA A 116 -1.15 21.29 6.44
CA ALA A 116 0.02 21.72 7.17
C ALA A 116 0.34 23.22 6.93
N GLN A 117 0.24 23.69 5.68
CA GLN A 117 0.45 25.10 5.33
C GLN A 117 -0.61 26.01 5.98
N ILE A 118 -1.87 25.60 5.95
CA ILE A 118 -2.98 26.28 6.65
C ILE A 118 -2.70 26.33 8.16
N ALA A 119 -2.36 25.20 8.78
CA ALA A 119 -2.06 25.14 10.21
C ALA A 119 -0.88 26.05 10.61
N THR A 120 0.15 26.17 9.76
CA THR A 120 1.27 27.10 10.00
C THR A 120 0.88 28.57 9.81
N HIS A 121 -0.06 28.87 8.91
CA HIS A 121 -0.53 30.24 8.65
C HIS A 121 -1.48 30.76 9.74
N PHE A 122 -2.20 29.86 10.42
CA PHE A 122 -3.11 30.20 11.53
C PHE A 122 -2.48 30.11 12.93
N GLN A 123 -1.14 30.00 13.04
CA GLN A 123 -0.44 30.30 14.30
C GLN A 123 -0.22 31.82 14.37
N PRO A 124 -0.92 32.60 15.21
CA PRO A 124 -0.52 33.96 15.47
C PRO A 124 0.87 33.89 16.11
N GLN A 125 1.83 34.69 15.63
CA GLN A 125 3.06 34.94 16.38
C GLN A 125 2.65 35.36 17.80
N GLN A 126 2.83 34.48 18.78
CA GLN A 126 2.73 34.88 20.17
C GLN A 126 3.89 35.85 20.41
N ILE A 127 3.48 37.10 20.54
CA ILE A 127 4.25 38.29 20.90
C ILE A 127 5.12 37.95 22.13
N LEU A 128 6.43 37.90 21.94
CA LEU A 128 7.39 38.26 22.99
C LEU A 128 7.08 39.71 23.38
N PHE A 129 7.20 40.08 24.66
CA PHE A 129 6.75 41.32 25.37
C PHE A 129 5.45 41.05 26.14
N GLU A 130 5.45 40.90 27.46
CA GLU A 130 5.94 41.88 28.44
C GLU A 130 6.78 41.25 29.57
N GLY A 131 8.03 41.67 29.64
CA GLY A 131 8.83 41.66 30.86
C GLY A 131 9.69 42.91 30.81
N VAL A 132 9.67 43.72 31.89
CA VAL A 132 10.36 45.02 32.07
C VAL A 132 9.56 46.16 31.40
N VAL A 133 8.85 47.05 32.10
CA VAL A 133 9.20 48.03 33.15
C VAL A 133 7.87 48.37 33.88
N LEU A 134 7.77 48.43 35.22
CA LEU A 134 7.83 49.69 35.98
C LEU A 134 8.06 49.35 37.47
N GLY A 135 9.26 49.67 37.94
CA GLY A 135 9.50 49.92 39.36
C GLY A 135 9.08 51.35 39.69
N TYR A 136 8.29 51.50 40.75
CA TYR A 136 8.16 52.74 41.48
C TYR A 136 8.46 52.44 42.96
N SER A 137 9.37 53.25 43.48
CA SER A 137 9.82 53.32 44.88
C SER A 137 8.70 53.69 45.85
#